data_AF-A0A7V2T5E0-F1
#
_entry.id   AF-A0A7V2T5E0-F1
#
_cell.length_a   1.000
_cell.length_b   1.000
_cell.length_c   1.000
_cell.angle_alpha   90.00
_cell.angle_beta   90.00
_cell.angle_gamma   90.00
#
_symmetry.space_group_name_H-M   'P 1'
#
loop_
_entity.id
_entity.type
_entity.pdbx_description
1 polymer ?
#
loop_
_entity_poly.entity_id
_entity_poly.type
_entity_poly.pdbx_seq_one_letter_code
_entity_poly.pdbx_strand_id
1 'polypeptide(L)'
;MTQDARLADLLERIASALERLAPPPMPTLDLAQADAFVFEAASGRLRPVPRVAAVPLELLCGIDRVADILLDNTRRFARGLPANNALLWGARGMGKSSLVKAVHATVAREVAQPPALIEIHREEIDHLPRLLHLLARQERRCLLFCDDLSFDAGETSYKSLKAVLEGGLEGRPPNVLFYATSNRRHLMPRQMIENERSTAIHPGEAVEEKVS
;
A
#
# COMPACT_ATOMS: atom_id res chain seq x y z
N MET A 1 37.56 -43.74 -7.71
CA MET A 1 37.65 -42.36 -8.26
C MET A 1 36.54 -42.01 -9.27
N THR A 2 35.91 -42.97 -9.96
CA THR A 2 34.90 -42.71 -11.01
C THR A 2 33.46 -42.53 -10.51
N GLN A 3 33.12 -43.05 -9.33
CA GLN A 3 31.75 -43.02 -8.81
C GLN A 3 31.42 -41.68 -8.15
N ASP A 4 32.38 -41.07 -7.45
CA ASP A 4 32.23 -39.74 -6.85
C ASP A 4 32.12 -38.63 -7.90
N ALA A 5 32.89 -38.72 -8.99
CA ALA A 5 32.81 -37.76 -10.09
C ALA A 5 31.44 -37.82 -10.78
N ARG A 6 30.89 -39.03 -10.97
CA ARG A 6 29.57 -39.21 -11.57
C ARG A 6 28.43 -38.75 -10.65
N LEU A 7 28.61 -38.91 -9.33
CA LEU A 7 27.69 -38.40 -8.34
C LEU A 7 27.71 -36.86 -8.30
N ALA A 8 28.90 -36.25 -8.37
CA ALA A 8 29.07 -34.80 -8.45
C ALA A 8 28.35 -34.21 -9.67
N ASP A 9 28.54 -34.78 -10.87
CA ASP A 9 27.85 -34.34 -12.09
C ASP A 9 26.31 -34.43 -11.99
N LEU A 10 25.81 -35.50 -11.35
CA LEU A 10 24.38 -35.68 -11.13
C LEU A 10 23.83 -34.64 -10.14
N LEU A 11 24.55 -34.39 -9.04
CA LEU A 11 24.18 -33.37 -8.06
C LEU A 11 24.20 -31.97 -8.67
N GLU A 12 25.16 -31.67 -9.54
CA GLU A 12 25.29 -30.38 -10.21
C GLU A 12 24.18 -30.17 -11.25
N ARG A 13 23.81 -31.23 -12.01
CA ARG A 13 22.61 -31.19 -12.89
C ARG A 13 21.32 -30.97 -12.12
N ILE A 14 21.17 -31.62 -10.96
CA ILE A 14 19.99 -31.45 -10.11
C ILE A 14 19.97 -30.03 -9.54
N ALA A 15 21.07 -29.53 -8.98
CA ALA A 15 21.18 -28.17 -8.46
C ALA A 15 20.84 -27.13 -9.53
N SER A 16 21.44 -27.25 -10.72
CA SER A 16 21.16 -26.34 -11.84
C SER A 16 19.70 -26.40 -12.32
N ALA A 17 19.06 -27.59 -12.28
CA ALA A 17 17.64 -27.72 -12.59
C ALA A 17 16.75 -27.11 -11.50
N LEU A 18 17.11 -27.28 -10.22
CA LEU A 18 16.42 -26.67 -9.09
C LEU A 18 16.58 -25.15 -9.08
N GLU A 19 17.74 -24.60 -9.41
CA GLU A 19 17.96 -23.15 -9.54
C GLU A 19 17.13 -22.53 -10.66
N ARG A 20 16.93 -23.24 -11.79
CA ARG A 20 16.01 -22.79 -12.86
C ARG A 20 14.54 -22.82 -12.46
N LEU A 21 14.17 -23.69 -11.51
CA LEU A 21 12.81 -23.83 -10.99
C LEU A 21 12.56 -22.94 -9.76
N ALA A 22 13.61 -22.57 -9.05
CA ALA A 22 13.53 -21.71 -7.89
C ALA A 22 13.11 -20.31 -8.35
N PRO A 23 12.05 -19.72 -7.78
CA PRO A 23 11.76 -18.32 -8.03
C PRO A 23 12.97 -17.49 -7.56
N PRO A 24 13.36 -16.43 -8.29
CA PRO A 24 14.47 -15.60 -7.90
C PRO A 24 14.29 -15.10 -6.46
N PRO A 25 15.36 -15.05 -5.65
CA PRO A 25 15.29 -14.62 -4.27
C PRO A 25 14.57 -13.27 -4.18
N MET A 26 13.67 -13.14 -3.20
CA MET A 26 12.90 -11.91 -3.04
C MET A 26 13.88 -10.73 -2.94
N PRO A 27 13.76 -9.73 -3.82
CA PRO A 27 14.66 -8.59 -3.79
C PRO A 27 14.53 -7.88 -2.44
N THR A 28 15.66 -7.61 -1.79
CA THR A 28 15.68 -6.77 -0.60
C THR A 28 15.21 -5.38 -0.98
N LEU A 29 14.15 -4.88 -0.32
CA LEU A 29 13.71 -3.51 -0.50
C LEU A 29 14.78 -2.58 0.04
N ASP A 30 15.38 -1.79 -0.84
CA ASP A 30 16.33 -0.75 -0.48
C ASP A 30 15.67 0.61 -0.62
N LEU A 31 15.13 1.08 0.51
CA LEU A 31 14.49 2.38 0.60
C LEU A 31 15.50 3.54 0.67
N ALA A 32 16.82 3.30 0.66
CA ALA A 32 17.82 4.37 0.69
C ALA A 32 18.11 4.96 -0.70
N GLN A 33 17.69 4.28 -1.79
CA GLN A 33 18.02 4.67 -3.17
C GLN A 33 17.32 5.96 -3.64
N ALA A 34 16.16 6.28 -3.09
CA ALA A 34 15.36 7.43 -3.49
C ALA A 34 14.38 7.85 -2.38
N ASP A 35 13.78 9.03 -2.53
CA ASP A 35 12.69 9.47 -1.64
C ASP A 35 11.30 9.01 -2.09
N ALA A 36 11.19 8.55 -3.33
CA ALA A 36 9.94 8.11 -3.91
C ALA A 36 10.10 6.85 -4.78
N PHE A 37 9.06 6.03 -4.81
CA PHE A 37 9.03 4.74 -5.49
C PHE A 37 7.65 4.45 -6.08
N VAL A 38 7.62 3.62 -7.12
CA VAL A 38 6.40 2.94 -7.59
C VAL A 38 6.53 1.46 -7.25
N PHE A 39 5.51 0.89 -6.63
CA PHE A 39 5.42 -0.55 -6.43
C PHE A 39 5.11 -1.25 -7.74
N GLU A 40 5.80 -2.34 -8.02
CA GLU A 40 5.57 -3.19 -9.18
C GLU A 40 5.15 -4.57 -8.70
N ALA A 41 3.84 -4.86 -8.69
CA ALA A 41 3.32 -6.07 -8.05
C ALA A 41 3.84 -7.37 -8.68
N ALA A 42 4.03 -7.38 -10.00
CA ALA A 42 4.53 -8.54 -10.74
C ALA A 42 5.93 -8.97 -10.30
N SER A 43 6.80 -8.01 -9.99
CA SER A 43 8.18 -8.28 -9.55
C SER A 43 8.34 -8.23 -8.03
N GLY A 44 7.37 -7.65 -7.32
CA GLY A 44 7.44 -7.37 -5.88
C GLY A 44 8.51 -6.33 -5.53
N ARG A 45 8.88 -5.46 -6.47
CA ARG A 45 9.95 -4.46 -6.32
C ARG A 45 9.38 -3.06 -6.10
N LEU A 46 10.24 -2.19 -5.58
CA LEU A 46 10.03 -0.75 -5.54
C LEU A 46 10.95 -0.10 -6.57
N ARG A 47 10.39 0.42 -7.65
CA ARG A 47 11.14 1.15 -8.67
C ARG A 47 11.34 2.60 -8.21
N PRO A 48 12.57 3.11 -8.09
CA PRO A 48 12.82 4.47 -7.64
C PRO A 48 12.27 5.49 -8.65
N VAL A 49 11.78 6.61 -8.13
CA VAL A 49 11.30 7.78 -8.87
C VAL A 49 12.24 8.95 -8.54
N PRO A 50 13.20 9.28 -9.42
CA PRO A 50 14.21 10.31 -9.14
C PRO A 50 13.62 11.70 -8.92
N ARG A 51 12.46 11.99 -9.52
CA ARG A 51 11.77 13.28 -9.40
C ARG A 51 10.27 13.07 -9.31
N VAL A 52 9.72 13.34 -8.14
CA VAL A 52 8.27 13.41 -7.95
C VAL A 52 7.74 14.67 -8.63
N ALA A 53 6.68 14.52 -9.42
CA ALA A 53 5.93 15.64 -9.99
C ALA A 53 5.07 16.34 -8.92
N ALA A 54 5.72 16.95 -7.93
CA ALA A 54 5.08 17.74 -6.88
C ALA A 54 5.06 19.22 -7.26
N VAL A 55 3.94 19.89 -6.97
CA VAL A 55 3.84 21.36 -7.01
C VAL A 55 4.09 21.92 -5.60
N PRO A 56 4.62 23.15 -5.46
CA PRO A 56 4.68 23.83 -4.16
C PRO A 56 3.29 23.89 -3.51
N LEU A 57 3.25 23.68 -2.19
CA LEU A 57 2.01 23.61 -1.42
C LEU A 57 1.24 24.94 -1.49
N GLU A 58 1.95 26.05 -1.54
CA GLU A 58 1.42 27.41 -1.59
C GLU A 58 0.68 27.72 -2.89
N LEU A 59 0.89 26.92 -3.94
CA LEU A 59 0.15 27.06 -5.21
C LEU A 59 -1.22 26.37 -5.19
N LEU A 60 -1.53 25.60 -4.14
CA LEU A 60 -2.81 24.91 -4.00
C LEU A 60 -3.81 25.79 -3.24
N CYS A 61 -4.43 26.73 -3.96
CA CYS A 61 -5.36 27.69 -3.38
C CYS A 61 -6.77 27.11 -3.12
N GLY A 62 -7.45 27.60 -2.08
CA GLY A 62 -8.86 27.28 -1.81
C GLY A 62 -9.10 25.92 -1.13
N ILE A 63 -8.02 25.25 -0.71
CA ILE A 63 -8.05 23.98 0.02
C ILE A 63 -7.27 24.04 1.34
N ASP A 64 -7.02 25.25 1.86
CA ASP A 64 -6.11 25.52 2.98
C ASP A 64 -6.41 24.64 4.19
N ARG A 65 -7.68 24.54 4.58
CA ARG A 65 -8.10 23.69 5.70
C ARG A 65 -7.73 22.21 5.51
N VAL A 66 -7.92 21.67 4.31
CA VAL A 66 -7.61 20.25 4.03
C VAL A 66 -6.09 20.07 3.94
N ALA A 67 -5.39 21.05 3.36
CA ALA A 67 -3.94 21.05 3.28
C ALA A 67 -3.29 21.08 4.66
N ASP A 68 -3.74 21.94 5.56
CA ASP A 68 -3.23 22.05 6.93
C ASP A 68 -3.43 20.75 7.73
N ILE A 69 -4.62 20.14 7.64
CA ILE A 69 -4.92 18.86 8.31
C ILE A 69 -3.97 17.76 7.80
N LEU A 70 -3.83 17.64 6.47
CA LEU A 70 -3.00 16.60 5.88
C LEU A 70 -1.51 16.85 6.18
N LEU A 71 -1.08 18.11 6.16
CA LEU A 71 0.28 18.51 6.48
C LEU A 71 0.64 18.20 7.93
N ASP A 72 -0.19 18.58 8.90
CA ASP A 72 0.04 18.25 10.32
C ASP A 72 0.10 16.74 10.54
N ASN A 73 -0.85 15.99 9.98
CA ASN A 73 -0.87 14.53 10.06
C ASN A 73 0.40 13.89 9.50
N THR A 74 0.90 14.39 8.36
CA THR A 74 2.12 13.90 7.71
C THR A 74 3.38 14.27 8.51
N ARG A 75 3.44 15.49 9.08
CA ARG A 75 4.53 15.92 9.97
C ARG A 75 4.62 15.03 11.21
N ARG A 76 3.46 14.73 11.82
CA ARG A 76 3.38 13.84 12.98
C ARG A 76 3.92 12.45 12.62
N PHE A 77 3.46 11.89 11.50
CA PHE A 77 3.96 10.60 11.04
C PHE A 77 5.47 10.60 10.80
N ALA A 78 6.01 11.60 10.11
CA ALA A 78 7.43 11.72 9.84
C ALA A 78 8.29 11.78 11.12
N ARG A 79 7.75 12.38 12.19
CA ARG A 79 8.38 12.45 13.52
C ARG A 79 8.11 11.22 14.40
N GLY A 80 7.41 10.22 13.87
CA GLY A 80 7.06 9.00 14.60
C GLY A 80 5.96 9.13 15.63
N LEU A 81 5.16 10.18 15.52
CA LEU A 81 3.95 10.37 16.31
C LEU A 81 2.75 9.69 15.64
N PRO A 82 1.66 9.41 16.39
CA PRO A 82 0.43 8.89 15.83
C PRO A 82 -0.12 9.77 14.70
N ALA A 83 -0.54 9.12 13.61
CA ALA A 83 -1.11 9.73 12.42
C ALA A 83 -2.17 8.80 11.80
N ASN A 84 -3.13 9.39 11.10
CA ASN A 84 -4.26 8.71 10.51
C ASN A 84 -4.03 8.42 9.02
N ASN A 85 -4.54 7.29 8.55
CA ASN A 85 -4.75 7.09 7.12
C ASN A 85 -5.71 8.17 6.60
N ALA A 86 -5.54 8.60 5.35
CA ALA A 86 -6.36 9.66 4.76
C ALA A 86 -6.94 9.25 3.42
N LEU A 87 -8.21 9.57 3.20
CA LEU A 87 -8.87 9.49 1.91
C LEU A 87 -9.29 10.90 1.50
N LEU A 88 -8.77 11.37 0.36
CA LEU A 88 -9.17 12.64 -0.24
C LEU A 88 -10.17 12.34 -1.35
N TRP A 89 -11.40 12.83 -1.25
CA TRP A 89 -12.41 12.66 -2.31
C TRP A 89 -12.90 14.00 -2.86
N GLY A 90 -13.35 14.00 -4.11
CA GLY A 90 -13.86 15.18 -4.79
C GLY A 90 -13.75 15.06 -6.30
N ALA A 91 -14.25 16.04 -7.05
CA ALA A 91 -14.22 16.00 -8.50
C ALA A 91 -12.79 15.88 -9.08
N ARG A 92 -12.69 15.36 -10.30
CA ARG A 92 -11.44 15.31 -11.06
C ARG A 92 -10.91 16.74 -11.25
N GLY A 93 -9.59 16.93 -11.12
CA GLY A 93 -8.96 18.23 -11.27
C GLY A 93 -8.92 19.10 -10.01
N MET A 94 -9.50 18.66 -8.88
CA MET A 94 -9.47 19.39 -7.60
C MET A 94 -8.13 19.28 -6.83
N GLY A 95 -7.03 18.91 -7.50
CA GLY A 95 -5.69 18.90 -6.89
C GLY A 95 -5.44 17.85 -5.79
N LYS A 96 -6.28 16.81 -5.65
CA LYS A 96 -6.14 15.79 -4.57
C LYS A 96 -4.78 15.08 -4.57
N SER A 97 -4.36 14.57 -5.73
CA SER A 97 -3.06 13.90 -5.94
C SER A 97 -1.91 14.89 -5.74
N SER A 98 -2.07 16.10 -6.28
CA SER A 98 -1.13 17.20 -6.13
C SER A 98 -0.94 17.58 -4.66
N LEU A 99 -2.00 17.59 -3.85
CA LEU A 99 -1.93 17.91 -2.43
C LEU A 99 -1.11 16.87 -1.66
N VAL A 100 -1.32 15.58 -1.90
CA VAL A 100 -0.52 14.53 -1.25
C VAL A 100 0.96 14.68 -1.59
N LYS A 101 1.29 14.88 -2.87
CA LYS A 101 2.66 15.07 -3.35
C LYS A 101 3.29 16.35 -2.79
N ALA A 102 2.54 17.45 -2.73
CA ALA A 102 2.98 18.73 -2.18
C ALA A 102 3.25 18.65 -0.67
N VAL A 103 2.35 18.01 0.08
CA VAL A 103 2.51 17.78 1.53
C VAL A 103 3.73 16.91 1.81
N HIS A 104 3.89 15.80 1.09
CA HIS A 104 5.08 14.94 1.22
C HIS A 104 6.37 15.73 0.95
N ALA A 105 6.43 16.47 -0.16
CA ALA A 105 7.60 17.28 -0.52
C ALA A 105 7.89 18.39 0.51
N THR A 106 6.84 18.97 1.11
CA THR A 106 6.97 19.99 2.16
C THR A 106 7.59 19.38 3.42
N VAL A 107 7.02 18.27 3.91
CA VAL A 107 7.55 17.57 5.09
C VAL A 107 8.96 17.07 4.84
N ALA A 108 9.29 16.65 3.62
CA ALA A 108 10.61 16.15 3.30
C ALA A 108 11.73 17.19 3.48
N ARG A 109 11.40 18.48 3.41
CA ARG A 109 12.34 19.59 3.67
C ARG A 109 12.48 19.93 5.15
N GLU A 110 11.59 19.43 6.01
CA GLU A 110 11.52 19.79 7.43
C GLU A 110 12.15 18.75 8.36
N VAL A 111 12.41 17.54 7.87
CA VAL A 111 12.92 16.42 8.67
C VAL A 111 14.18 15.84 8.07
N ALA A 112 15.09 15.36 8.91
CA ALA A 112 16.34 14.74 8.46
C ALA A 112 16.12 13.39 7.75
N GLN A 113 15.09 12.64 8.15
CA GLN A 113 14.73 11.35 7.57
C GLN A 113 13.28 11.38 7.08
N PRO A 114 13.04 11.80 5.83
CA PRO A 114 11.69 11.90 5.32
C PRO A 114 11.10 10.52 5.02
N PRO A 115 9.79 10.33 5.21
CA PRO A 115 9.15 9.08 4.84
C PRO A 115 9.32 8.83 3.33
N ALA A 116 9.58 7.59 2.93
CA ALA A 116 9.60 7.20 1.52
C ALA A 116 8.17 7.29 0.96
N LEU A 117 7.97 8.02 -0.13
CA LEU A 117 6.69 8.05 -0.85
C LEU A 117 6.61 6.82 -1.75
N ILE A 118 5.63 5.96 -1.55
CA ILE A 118 5.47 4.75 -2.37
C ILE A 118 4.12 4.82 -3.05
N GLU A 119 4.10 4.81 -4.38
CA GLU A 119 2.87 4.72 -5.15
C GLU A 119 2.48 3.25 -5.37
N ILE A 120 1.22 2.92 -5.10
CA ILE A 120 0.60 1.65 -5.48
C ILE A 120 -0.57 1.95 -6.42
N HIS A 121 -0.57 1.29 -7.58
CA HIS A 121 -1.66 1.44 -8.54
C HIS A 121 -2.95 0.80 -7.99
N ARG A 122 -4.09 1.35 -8.37
CA ARG A 122 -5.42 0.86 -7.97
C ARG A 122 -5.60 -0.62 -8.31
N GLU A 123 -5.12 -1.04 -9.46
CA GLU A 123 -5.19 -2.40 -9.99
C GLU A 123 -4.32 -3.37 -9.19
N GLU A 124 -3.36 -2.87 -8.41
CA GLU A 124 -2.42 -3.67 -7.63
C GLU A 124 -2.80 -3.74 -6.13
N ILE A 125 -3.93 -3.16 -5.72
CA ILE A 125 -4.37 -3.12 -4.31
C ILE A 125 -4.52 -4.52 -3.69
N ASP A 126 -4.76 -5.57 -4.48
CA ASP A 126 -4.75 -6.96 -3.99
C ASP A 126 -3.40 -7.41 -3.44
N HIS A 127 -2.31 -6.77 -3.85
CA HIS A 127 -0.96 -7.04 -3.36
C HIS A 127 -0.58 -6.17 -2.15
N LEU A 128 -1.49 -5.31 -1.67
CA LEU A 128 -1.26 -4.44 -0.52
C LEU A 128 -0.80 -5.22 0.72
N PRO A 129 -1.41 -6.35 1.13
CA PRO A 129 -0.94 -7.10 2.31
C PRO A 129 0.52 -7.55 2.18
N ARG A 130 0.91 -8.06 1.00
CA ARG A 130 2.29 -8.46 0.71
C ARG A 130 3.24 -7.26 0.79
N LEU A 131 2.85 -6.11 0.24
CA LEU A 131 3.66 -4.90 0.32
C LEU A 131 3.84 -4.45 1.78
N LEU A 132 2.77 -4.44 2.58
CA LEU A 132 2.85 -4.08 4.00
C LEU A 132 3.78 -5.02 4.78
N HIS A 133 3.73 -6.32 4.51
CA HIS A 133 4.65 -7.28 5.11
C HIS A 133 6.12 -6.96 4.80
N LEU A 134 6.44 -6.59 3.55
CA LEU A 134 7.79 -6.20 3.16
C LEU A 134 8.22 -4.88 3.83
N LEU A 135 7.32 -3.90 3.91
CA LEU A 135 7.58 -2.60 4.52
C LEU A 135 7.69 -2.67 6.04
N ALA A 136 7.00 -3.60 6.71
CA ALA A 136 7.09 -3.79 8.16
C ALA A 136 8.51 -4.09 8.66
N ARG A 137 9.38 -4.61 7.77
CA ARG A 137 10.77 -4.96 8.07
C ARG A 137 11.75 -3.79 7.86
N GLN A 138 11.25 -2.62 7.48
CA GLN A 138 12.04 -1.45 7.15
C GLN A 138 12.04 -0.45 8.32
N GLU A 139 13.20 0.14 8.61
CA GLU A 139 13.30 1.18 9.65
C GLU A 139 12.75 2.52 9.14
N ARG A 140 12.94 2.81 7.85
CA ARG A 140 12.45 4.04 7.23
C ARG A 140 10.92 4.04 7.21
N ARG A 141 10.33 5.18 7.56
CA ARG A 141 8.87 5.39 7.47
C ARG A 141 8.44 5.44 6.00
N CYS A 142 7.25 4.93 5.71
CA CYS A 142 6.72 4.83 4.36
C CYS A 142 5.33 5.49 4.28
N LEU A 143 5.16 6.45 3.39
CA LEU A 143 3.86 6.98 3.01
C LEU A 143 3.42 6.27 1.73
N LEU A 144 2.51 5.32 1.88
CA LEU A 144 1.91 4.59 0.77
C LEU A 144 0.76 5.43 0.20
N PHE A 145 0.78 5.63 -1.11
CA PHE A 145 -0.12 6.49 -1.85
C PHE A 145 -0.82 5.72 -2.97
N CYS A 146 -2.15 5.77 -3.01
CA CYS A 146 -2.94 5.22 -4.13
C CYS A 146 -3.77 6.33 -4.77
N ASP A 147 -3.51 6.64 -6.04
CA ASP A 147 -4.26 7.66 -6.77
C ASP A 147 -5.51 7.07 -7.43
N ASP A 148 -6.59 7.85 -7.45
CA ASP A 148 -7.89 7.50 -8.03
C ASP A 148 -8.45 6.13 -7.62
N LEU A 149 -8.36 5.84 -6.31
CA LEU A 149 -8.93 4.67 -5.69
C LEU A 149 -10.46 4.70 -5.82
N SER A 150 -10.99 3.81 -6.65
CA SER A 150 -12.40 3.50 -6.74
C SER A 150 -12.55 2.06 -7.22
N PHE A 151 -13.65 1.41 -6.85
CA PHE A 151 -13.92 0.02 -7.19
C PHE A 151 -15.17 -0.07 -8.05
N ASP A 152 -15.10 -0.93 -9.07
CA ASP A 152 -16.23 -1.25 -9.92
C ASP A 152 -16.95 -2.52 -9.45
N ALA A 153 -18.16 -2.72 -9.97
CA ALA A 153 -18.98 -3.87 -9.62
C ALA A 153 -18.28 -5.18 -10.01
N GLY A 154 -17.99 -6.03 -9.01
CA GLY A 154 -17.34 -7.32 -9.20
C GLY A 154 -15.85 -7.34 -8.90
N GLU A 155 -15.22 -6.19 -8.63
CA GLU A 155 -13.83 -6.16 -8.16
C GLU A 155 -13.75 -6.66 -6.72
N THR A 156 -12.85 -7.62 -6.46
CA THR A 156 -12.61 -8.18 -5.12
C THR A 156 -11.54 -7.43 -4.34
N SER A 157 -10.81 -6.53 -4.99
CA SER A 157 -9.67 -5.81 -4.44
C SER A 157 -9.99 -4.90 -3.26
N TYR A 158 -11.24 -4.49 -3.11
CA TYR A 158 -11.70 -3.76 -1.94
C TYR A 158 -11.53 -4.57 -0.64
N LYS A 159 -11.61 -5.91 -0.69
CA LYS A 159 -11.49 -6.77 0.50
C LYS A 159 -10.09 -6.67 1.10
N SER A 160 -9.08 -6.64 0.24
CA SER A 160 -7.67 -6.48 0.62
C SER A 160 -7.46 -5.13 1.33
N LEU A 161 -8.05 -4.05 0.81
CA LEU A 161 -8.02 -2.74 1.45
C LEU A 161 -8.79 -2.73 2.79
N LYS A 162 -9.98 -3.32 2.83
CA LYS A 162 -10.83 -3.39 4.02
C LYS A 162 -10.12 -4.13 5.17
N ALA A 163 -9.52 -5.29 4.89
CA ALA A 163 -8.78 -6.07 5.87
C ALA A 163 -7.63 -5.27 6.51
N VAL A 164 -6.94 -4.45 5.72
CA VAL A 164 -5.86 -3.58 6.19
C VAL A 164 -6.39 -2.42 7.05
N LEU A 165 -7.49 -1.78 6.62
CA LEU A 165 -8.07 -0.63 7.32
C LEU A 165 -8.81 -1.01 8.61
N GLU A 166 -9.48 -2.16 8.63
CA GLU A 166 -10.21 -2.67 9.80
C GLU A 166 -9.28 -3.30 10.84
N GLY A 167 -7.99 -3.43 10.53
CA GLY A 167 -6.99 -3.93 11.49
C GLY A 167 -7.13 -5.42 11.73
N GLY A 168 -7.21 -6.23 10.67
CA GLY A 168 -7.05 -7.69 10.78
C GLY A 168 -5.73 -8.08 11.46
N LEU A 169 -5.51 -9.37 11.70
CA LEU A 169 -4.38 -9.90 12.51
C LEU A 169 -3.00 -9.27 12.24
N GLU A 170 -2.70 -8.92 10.99
CA GLU A 170 -1.42 -8.29 10.61
C GLU A 170 -1.47 -6.75 10.63
N GLY A 171 -2.65 -6.16 10.43
CA GLY A 171 -2.89 -4.71 10.48
C GLY A 171 -1.98 -3.87 9.58
N ARG A 172 -2.01 -2.55 9.78
CA ARG A 172 -1.04 -1.62 9.18
C ARG A 172 0.19 -1.52 10.08
N PRO A 173 1.42 -1.73 9.57
CA PRO A 173 2.65 -1.52 10.34
C PRO A 173 2.78 -0.09 10.85
N PRO A 174 3.39 0.14 12.05
CA PRO A 174 3.52 1.47 12.65
C PRO A 174 4.43 2.42 11.87
N ASN A 175 5.27 1.89 10.99
CA ASN A 175 6.14 2.65 10.08
C ASN A 175 5.49 2.93 8.71
N VAL A 176 4.24 2.53 8.46
CA VAL A 176 3.54 2.77 7.19
C VAL A 176 2.34 3.68 7.42
N LEU A 177 2.10 4.68 6.55
CA LEU A 177 0.89 5.51 6.52
C LEU A 177 0.23 5.39 5.15
N PHE A 178 -1.09 5.22 5.09
CA PHE A 178 -1.79 5.03 3.81
C PHE A 178 -2.65 6.25 3.46
N TYR A 179 -2.34 6.88 2.33
CA TYR A 179 -3.14 7.93 1.70
C TYR A 179 -3.73 7.46 0.38
N ALA A 180 -4.99 7.81 0.12
CA ALA A 180 -5.63 7.56 -1.16
C ALA A 180 -6.37 8.80 -1.66
N THR A 181 -6.49 8.95 -2.97
CA THR A 181 -7.46 9.88 -3.57
C THR A 181 -8.60 9.12 -4.22
N SER A 182 -9.77 9.73 -4.34
CA SER A 182 -10.89 9.17 -5.10
C SER A 182 -11.68 10.26 -5.80
N ASN A 183 -12.12 9.99 -7.03
CA ASN A 183 -13.11 10.83 -7.70
C ASN A 183 -14.55 10.59 -7.19
N ARG A 184 -14.76 9.55 -6.35
CA ARG A 184 -16.07 9.17 -5.79
C ARG A 184 -16.04 9.29 -4.27
N ARG A 185 -17.12 9.78 -3.67
CA ARG A 185 -17.27 9.80 -2.20
C ARG A 185 -17.34 8.38 -1.63
N HIS A 186 -17.95 7.46 -2.38
CA HIS A 186 -18.02 6.06 -2.04
C HIS A 186 -17.00 5.30 -2.88
N LEU A 187 -16.09 4.59 -2.22
CA LEU A 187 -15.09 3.77 -2.90
C LEU A 187 -15.74 2.60 -3.65
N MET A 188 -16.91 2.13 -3.21
CA MET A 188 -17.67 1.07 -3.85
C MET A 188 -19.05 1.54 -4.35
N PRO A 189 -19.66 0.86 -5.34
CA PRO A 189 -21.04 1.08 -5.75
C PRO A 189 -22.04 0.82 -4.62
N ARG A 190 -23.19 1.51 -4.63
CA ARG A 190 -24.24 1.37 -3.59
C ARG A 190 -24.74 -0.07 -3.42
N GLN A 191 -24.95 -0.79 -4.52
CA GLN A 191 -25.39 -2.19 -4.50
C GLN A 191 -24.42 -3.09 -3.75
N MET A 192 -23.10 -2.86 -3.90
CA MET A 192 -22.08 -3.63 -3.15
C MET A 192 -22.09 -3.28 -1.66
N ILE A 193 -22.30 -2.00 -1.30
CA ILE A 193 -22.44 -1.56 0.09
C ILE A 193 -23.66 -2.21 0.75
N GLU A 194 -24.80 -2.27 0.04
CA GLU A 194 -26.03 -2.89 0.50
C GLU A 194 -25.88 -4.41 0.68
N ASN A 195 -25.18 -5.08 -0.24
CA ASN A 195 -24.87 -6.50 -0.13
C ASN A 195 -23.94 -6.80 1.06
N GLU A 196 -22.90 -6.00 1.30
CA GLU A 196 -22.04 -6.15 2.49
C GLU A 196 -22.81 -5.93 3.79
N ARG A 197 -23.72 -4.96 3.84
CA ARG A 197 -24.54 -4.72 5.04
C ARG A 197 -25.52 -5.85 5.29
N SER A 198 -26.09 -6.42 4.23
CA SER A 198 -27.03 -7.53 4.31
C SER A 198 -26.34 -8.82 4.78
N THR A 199 -25.10 -9.08 4.37
CA THR A 199 -24.33 -10.26 4.83
C THR A 199 -23.70 -10.09 6.20
N ALA A 200 -23.42 -8.85 6.64
CA ALA A 200 -22.85 -8.56 7.96
C ALA A 200 -23.83 -8.78 9.13
N ILE A 201 -25.13 -8.94 8.86
CA ILE A 201 -26.16 -9.20 9.87
C ILE A 201 -27.05 -10.37 9.42
N HIS A 202 -26.55 -11.59 9.58
CA HIS A 202 -27.38 -12.77 9.81
C HIS A 202 -27.12 -13.35 11.21
N PRO A 203 -27.69 -12.74 12.27
CA PRO A 203 -27.77 -13.34 13.60
C PRO A 203 -28.87 -14.43 13.62
N GLY A 204 -28.72 -15.46 12.77
CA GLY A 204 -29.72 -16.52 12.59
C GLY A 204 -29.16 -17.94 12.63
N GLU A 205 -27.85 -18.13 12.51
CA GLU A 205 -27.22 -19.45 12.63
C GLU A 205 -26.51 -19.60 13.98
N ALA A 206 -27.33 -19.66 15.03
CA ALA A 206 -26.89 -20.07 16.37
C ALA A 206 -28.02 -20.79 17.11
N VAL A 207 -28.73 -21.71 16.45
CA VAL A 207 -29.45 -22.81 17.11
C VAL A 207 -29.49 -24.00 16.15
N GLU A 208 -28.37 -24.71 16.00
CA GLU A 208 -28.46 -26.16 15.77
C GLU A 208 -28.57 -26.85 17.14
N GLU A 209 -29.28 -27.98 17.16
CA GLU A 209 -29.36 -28.94 18.28
C GLU A 209 -30.23 -28.58 19.51
N LYS A 210 -31.54 -28.81 19.35
CA LYS A 210 -32.29 -29.63 20.33
C LYS A 210 -33.14 -30.66 19.58
N VAL A 211 -32.60 -31.87 19.53
CA VAL A 211 -33.24 -33.20 19.63
C VAL A 211 -34.78 -33.24 19.52
N SER A 212 -35.25 -34.04 18.55
CA SER A 212 -36.59 -34.68 18.42
C SER A 212 -37.81 -33.81 18.11
#